data_AF-A0A5C8ECX9-F1
#
_entry.id   AF-A0A5C8ECX9-F1
#
_cell.length_a   1.000
_cell.length_b   1.000
_cell.length_c   1.000
_cell.angle_alpha   90.00
_cell.angle_beta   90.00
_cell.angle_gamma   90.00
#
_symmetry.space_group_name_H-M   'P 1'
#
loop_
_entity.id
_entity.type
_entity.pdbx_description
1 polymer ?
#
loop_
_entity_poly.entity_id
_entity_poly.type
_entity_poly.pdbx_seq_one_letter_code
_entity_poly.pdbx_strand_id
1 'polypeptide(L)'
;MTEEQNKINNVNEDFISKKFVVKNLLFRSGGVEEYEIGRFIKNLDGKVEMENKDGKRVNANSIFKIVRLGIRHKDKFTIYCYGENQEKNLKEIEEFFKGIEVYPIEEIKENKNNKINNVVENTAKEKIMSNNDELTLNLLILGKTGVGKSSLLNALVGKEVEETRSASKPVTKRGIFPHEAEIDGKKVIIHDSWGLEVGKDEEWEKIINNALKEKGIDKDIKDWFHSVTYCIQAGGDRIEDFDLKIIKKFLDDKYNVIVALTKADQINEEKEKKFINTIKKDAGIDTVVSISANPERKRGETEAPKPFGLPEYKAAILISWKKIFIDRIPIHIIEKLKEDIENAKKNAPRKGNDLEKLAKEIQEYFINVVKEKVQSHLKDNFEKYYKITEDIFATSKNIDISNVNLYGSIDDNDYILSVFDFDSDIETTIANIIAMVILSPLTIISGLIDLIQLIVFNVRKSAKIDEFINYVSSQIIEKISEEKFEDEVRKNIINALNEIDKKIIKLN
;
A
#
# COMPACT_ATOMS: atom_id res chain seq x y z
N MET A 1 3.72 -15.13 25.57
CA MET A 1 2.66 -14.43 26.31
C MET A 1 2.11 -15.40 27.35
N THR A 2 2.09 -14.99 28.62
CA THR A 2 1.57 -15.81 29.73
C THR A 2 0.07 -16.03 29.56
N GLU A 3 -0.40 -17.20 30.01
CA GLU A 3 -1.77 -17.72 29.89
C GLU A 3 -2.89 -16.80 30.43
N GLU A 4 -2.53 -15.71 31.13
CA GLU A 4 -3.46 -14.70 31.63
C GLU A 4 -3.87 -13.64 30.59
N GLN A 5 -3.06 -13.37 29.56
CA GLN A 5 -3.43 -12.39 28.52
C GLN A 5 -4.57 -12.88 27.59
N ASN A 6 -4.77 -14.20 27.47
CA ASN A 6 -5.86 -14.78 26.68
C ASN A 6 -7.22 -14.82 27.42
N LYS A 7 -7.29 -14.48 28.71
CA LYS A 7 -8.55 -14.47 29.47
C LYS A 7 -9.29 -13.12 29.45
N ILE A 8 -8.68 -12.03 29.01
CA ILE A 8 -9.24 -10.67 29.18
C ILE A 8 -9.98 -10.16 27.93
N ASN A 9 -9.73 -10.69 26.73
CA ASN A 9 -10.40 -10.25 25.49
C ASN A 9 -11.77 -10.91 25.19
N ASN A 10 -12.38 -11.62 26.15
CA ASN A 10 -13.56 -12.45 25.90
C ASN A 10 -14.71 -12.26 26.89
N VAL A 11 -14.89 -11.04 27.39
CA VAL A 11 -16.01 -10.70 28.29
C VAL A 11 -16.71 -9.48 27.73
N ASN A 12 -17.86 -9.69 27.06
CA ASN A 12 -19.01 -8.76 26.94
C ASN A 12 -19.81 -8.88 25.62
N GLU A 13 -19.90 -10.07 25.00
CA GLU A 13 -20.97 -10.34 24.01
C GLU A 13 -21.64 -11.67 24.37
N ASP A 14 -22.97 -11.68 24.39
CA ASP A 14 -23.76 -12.88 24.66
C ASP A 14 -23.58 -13.88 23.52
N PHE A 15 -23.26 -15.14 23.85
CA PHE A 15 -23.05 -16.20 22.87
C PHE A 15 -23.54 -17.57 23.35
N ILE A 16 -23.84 -18.43 22.38
CA ILE A 16 -23.97 -19.88 22.55
C ILE A 16 -22.86 -20.56 21.77
N SER A 17 -22.24 -21.56 22.37
CA SER A 17 -21.19 -22.33 21.70
C SER A 17 -21.40 -23.83 21.77
N LYS A 18 -20.90 -24.55 20.78
CA LYS A 18 -20.91 -26.03 20.75
C LYS A 18 -19.63 -26.58 20.15
N LYS A 19 -19.19 -27.71 20.68
CA LYS A 19 -18.00 -28.41 20.21
C LYS A 19 -18.36 -29.42 19.13
N PHE A 20 -17.50 -29.54 18.12
CA PHE A 20 -17.63 -30.45 16.99
C PHE A 20 -16.38 -31.31 16.84
N VAL A 21 -16.53 -32.50 16.27
CA VAL A 21 -15.42 -33.36 15.82
C VAL A 21 -15.54 -33.65 14.33
N VAL A 22 -14.42 -33.54 13.63
CA VAL A 22 -14.34 -33.91 12.23
C VAL A 22 -14.15 -35.43 12.13
N LYS A 23 -15.14 -36.17 11.62
CA LYS A 23 -14.96 -37.61 11.39
C LYS A 23 -14.34 -37.93 10.02
N ASN A 24 -14.31 -36.99 9.07
CA ASN A 24 -13.59 -37.09 7.79
C ASN A 24 -12.63 -35.90 7.58
N LEU A 25 -12.25 -35.48 6.37
CA LEU A 25 -11.55 -34.19 6.16
C LEU A 25 -12.55 -33.02 6.20
N LEU A 26 -12.26 -31.98 6.99
CA LEU A 26 -13.06 -30.75 7.02
C LEU A 26 -12.79 -29.88 5.78
N PHE A 27 -11.57 -30.00 5.25
CA PHE A 27 -11.02 -29.21 4.15
C PHE A 27 -10.23 -30.15 3.22
N ARG A 28 -10.72 -30.37 1.99
CA ARG A 28 -9.97 -31.05 0.91
C ARG A 28 -9.36 -29.98 0.02
N SER A 29 -8.02 -29.93 -0.12
CA SER A 29 -7.35 -29.00 -1.04
C SER A 29 -8.03 -28.99 -2.42
N GLY A 30 -8.67 -27.85 -2.76
CA GLY A 30 -9.35 -27.65 -4.04
C GLY A 30 -10.74 -28.29 -4.18
N GLY A 31 -11.35 -28.76 -3.09
CA GLY A 31 -12.66 -29.41 -3.08
C GLY A 31 -13.85 -28.46 -2.90
N VAL A 32 -15.01 -28.85 -3.43
CA VAL A 32 -16.30 -28.12 -3.37
C VAL A 32 -16.77 -27.87 -1.92
N GLU A 33 -16.45 -28.80 -1.02
CA GLU A 33 -16.88 -28.84 0.39
C GLU A 33 -16.34 -27.65 1.23
N GLU A 34 -15.12 -27.18 0.96
CA GLU A 34 -14.52 -26.03 1.68
C GLU A 34 -15.31 -24.75 1.40
N TYR A 35 -15.64 -24.56 0.12
CA TYR A 35 -16.35 -23.40 -0.38
C TYR A 35 -17.81 -23.38 0.09
N GLU A 36 -18.43 -24.55 0.28
CA GLU A 36 -19.76 -24.70 0.85
C GLU A 36 -19.83 -24.28 2.32
N ILE A 37 -18.84 -24.64 3.15
CA ILE A 37 -18.79 -24.23 4.58
C ILE A 37 -18.70 -22.71 4.71
N GLY A 38 -17.76 -22.08 3.99
CA GLY A 38 -17.60 -20.62 4.05
C GLY A 38 -18.80 -19.86 3.50
N ARG A 39 -19.42 -20.37 2.43
CA ARG A 39 -20.64 -19.78 1.85
C ARG A 39 -21.83 -19.93 2.82
N PHE A 40 -21.99 -21.09 3.44
CA PHE A 40 -23.06 -21.35 4.39
C PHE A 40 -22.97 -20.42 5.61
N ILE A 41 -21.80 -20.38 6.27
CA ILE A 41 -21.61 -19.56 7.47
C ILE A 41 -21.78 -18.07 7.16
N LYS A 42 -21.30 -17.59 6.01
CA LYS A 42 -21.45 -16.19 5.59
C LYS A 42 -22.92 -15.77 5.38
N ASN A 43 -23.81 -16.72 5.11
CA ASN A 43 -25.24 -16.47 4.91
C ASN A 43 -26.05 -16.52 6.22
N LEU A 44 -25.43 -16.89 7.35
CA LEU A 44 -26.07 -16.83 8.65
C LEU A 44 -26.15 -15.39 9.14
N ASP A 45 -27.30 -15.04 9.73
CA ASP A 45 -27.52 -13.69 10.25
C ASP A 45 -26.92 -13.56 11.65
N GLY A 46 -25.81 -12.83 11.76
CA GLY A 46 -25.10 -12.61 13.01
C GLY A 46 -23.63 -12.99 12.97
N LYS A 47 -22.93 -12.77 14.07
CA LYS A 47 -21.50 -13.09 14.20
C LYS A 47 -21.34 -14.56 14.57
N VAL A 48 -20.47 -15.25 13.83
CA VAL A 48 -20.07 -16.63 14.10
C VAL A 48 -18.54 -16.69 14.20
N GLU A 49 -18.02 -17.35 15.23
CA GLU A 49 -16.59 -17.58 15.40
C GLU A 49 -16.27 -19.07 15.53
N MET A 50 -15.08 -19.47 15.10
CA MET A 50 -14.55 -20.83 15.18
C MET A 50 -13.25 -20.83 15.96
N GLU A 51 -13.12 -21.76 16.90
CA GLU A 51 -11.93 -21.94 17.73
C GLU A 51 -11.36 -23.35 17.55
N ASN A 52 -10.07 -23.46 17.27
CA ASN A 52 -9.40 -24.75 17.17
C ASN A 52 -9.02 -25.30 18.57
N LYS A 53 -8.50 -26.52 18.61
CA LYS A 53 -8.05 -27.16 19.86
C LYS A 53 -6.95 -26.40 20.62
N ASP A 54 -6.22 -25.53 19.93
CA ASP A 54 -5.11 -24.72 20.49
C ASP A 54 -5.61 -23.37 21.04
N GLY A 55 -6.93 -23.14 21.05
CA GLY A 55 -7.54 -21.90 21.55
C GLY A 55 -7.47 -20.72 20.58
N LYS A 56 -7.02 -20.94 19.33
CA LYS A 56 -7.02 -19.91 18.28
C LYS A 56 -8.45 -19.74 17.79
N ARG A 57 -9.05 -18.59 18.09
CA ARG A 57 -10.41 -18.21 17.67
C ARG A 57 -10.38 -17.22 16.51
N VAL A 58 -11.24 -17.42 15.52
CA VAL A 58 -11.36 -16.55 14.35
C VAL A 58 -12.82 -16.30 13.96
N ASN A 59 -13.08 -15.18 13.31
CA ASN A 59 -14.37 -14.91 12.68
C ASN A 59 -14.59 -15.87 11.49
N ALA A 60 -15.70 -16.58 11.52
CA ALA A 60 -16.04 -17.66 10.60
C ALA A 60 -16.66 -17.16 9.26
N ASN A 61 -16.97 -15.87 9.12
CA ASN A 61 -17.42 -15.29 7.85
C ASN A 61 -16.30 -15.19 6.80
N SER A 62 -15.06 -15.47 7.20
CA SER A 62 -13.89 -15.49 6.33
C SER A 62 -13.38 -16.92 6.17
N ILE A 63 -13.66 -17.52 5.02
CA ILE A 63 -13.19 -18.87 4.66
C ILE A 63 -11.68 -19.05 4.92
N PHE A 64 -10.84 -18.07 4.56
CA PHE A 64 -9.40 -18.13 4.76
C PHE A 64 -8.99 -18.17 6.24
N LYS A 65 -9.76 -17.51 7.12
CA LYS A 65 -9.49 -17.51 8.56
C LYS A 65 -9.82 -18.88 9.14
N ILE A 66 -10.92 -19.48 8.67
CA ILE A 66 -11.31 -20.84 9.06
C ILE A 66 -10.25 -21.85 8.59
N VAL A 67 -9.80 -21.78 7.34
CA VAL A 67 -8.77 -22.69 6.80
C VAL A 67 -7.46 -22.57 7.59
N ARG A 68 -7.07 -21.33 7.98
CA ARG A 68 -5.90 -21.04 8.84
C ARG A 68 -6.03 -21.52 10.30
N LEU A 69 -7.17 -22.09 10.70
CA LEU A 69 -7.29 -22.82 11.97
C LEU A 69 -6.61 -24.19 11.92
N GLY A 70 -6.35 -24.73 10.71
CA GLY A 70 -5.64 -25.99 10.53
C GLY A 70 -6.39 -27.21 11.11
N ILE A 71 -7.72 -27.15 11.14
CA ILE A 71 -8.56 -28.22 11.68
C ILE A 71 -8.52 -29.40 10.71
N ARG A 72 -7.92 -30.52 11.14
CA ARG A 72 -7.74 -31.74 10.33
C ARG A 72 -8.69 -32.84 10.76
N HIS A 73 -8.65 -33.96 10.03
CA HIS A 73 -9.36 -35.17 10.38
C HIS A 73 -9.13 -35.57 11.85
N LYS A 74 -10.23 -35.88 12.58
CA LYS A 74 -10.29 -36.17 14.02
C LYS A 74 -10.01 -35.01 14.97
N ASP A 75 -9.70 -33.80 14.47
CA ASP A 75 -9.58 -32.64 15.34
C ASP A 75 -10.94 -32.22 15.90
N LYS A 76 -10.89 -31.60 17.08
CA LYS A 76 -12.04 -30.98 17.73
C LYS A 76 -11.93 -29.46 17.60
N PHE A 77 -13.07 -28.81 17.41
CA PHE A 77 -13.16 -27.35 17.34
C PHE A 77 -14.47 -26.89 17.96
N THR A 78 -14.58 -25.62 18.33
CA THR A 78 -15.78 -25.05 18.93
C THR A 78 -16.30 -23.90 18.07
N ILE A 79 -17.60 -23.87 17.84
CA ILE A 79 -18.29 -22.77 17.19
C ILE A 79 -18.97 -21.91 18.25
N TYR A 80 -18.91 -20.59 18.07
CA TYR A 80 -19.58 -19.58 18.88
C TYR A 80 -20.53 -18.80 17.98
N CYS A 81 -21.81 -18.77 18.33
CA CYS A 81 -22.83 -17.96 17.67
C CYS A 81 -23.23 -16.83 18.62
N TYR A 82 -23.29 -15.61 18.11
CA TYR A 82 -23.55 -14.39 18.87
C TYR A 82 -24.85 -13.72 18.39
N GLY A 83 -25.49 -12.95 19.27
CA GLY A 83 -26.65 -12.13 18.94
C GLY A 83 -28.00 -12.86 19.03
N GLU A 84 -29.08 -12.19 18.63
CA GLU A 84 -30.46 -12.68 18.85
C GLU A 84 -30.77 -14.01 18.15
N ASN A 85 -30.11 -14.29 17.02
CA ASN A 85 -30.27 -15.51 16.24
C ASN A 85 -29.33 -16.66 16.64
N GLN A 86 -28.59 -16.54 17.75
CA GLN A 86 -27.54 -17.49 18.14
C GLN A 86 -28.01 -18.97 18.25
N GLU A 87 -29.21 -19.22 18.77
CA GLU A 87 -29.77 -20.58 18.87
C GLU A 87 -30.16 -21.15 17.50
N LYS A 88 -30.74 -20.31 16.65
CA LYS A 88 -31.16 -20.68 15.29
C LYS A 88 -29.94 -21.00 14.43
N ASN A 89 -28.95 -20.11 14.42
CA ASN A 89 -27.71 -20.28 13.65
C ASN A 89 -26.97 -21.55 14.08
N LEU A 90 -26.89 -21.83 15.38
CA LEU A 90 -26.23 -23.03 15.86
C LEU A 90 -26.93 -24.32 15.39
N LYS A 91 -28.27 -24.35 15.36
CA LYS A 91 -29.04 -25.48 14.83
C LYS A 91 -28.83 -25.67 13.32
N GLU A 92 -28.84 -24.58 12.55
CA GLU A 92 -28.59 -24.62 11.10
C GLU A 92 -27.16 -25.13 10.81
N ILE A 93 -26.16 -24.68 11.58
CA ILE A 93 -24.78 -25.18 11.49
C ILE A 93 -24.70 -26.68 11.79
N GLU A 94 -25.40 -27.16 12.83
CA GLU A 94 -25.43 -28.59 13.15
C GLU A 94 -26.03 -29.44 12.03
N GLU A 95 -27.11 -28.98 11.40
CA GLU A 95 -27.73 -29.67 10.28
C GLU A 95 -26.82 -29.70 9.05
N PHE A 96 -26.21 -28.56 8.71
CA PHE A 96 -25.27 -28.47 7.60
C PHE A 96 -24.04 -29.38 7.83
N PHE A 97 -23.48 -29.39 9.04
CA PHE A 97 -22.31 -30.20 9.39
C PHE A 97 -22.55 -31.70 9.39
N LYS A 98 -23.77 -32.16 9.68
CA LYS A 98 -24.13 -33.58 9.48
C LYS A 98 -23.98 -34.02 8.03
N GLY A 99 -24.27 -33.13 7.07
CA GLY A 99 -24.15 -33.39 5.64
C GLY A 99 -22.71 -33.60 5.14
N ILE A 100 -21.71 -33.15 5.90
CA ILE A 100 -20.28 -33.26 5.58
C ILE A 100 -19.50 -34.09 6.62
N GLU A 101 -20.19 -35.00 7.30
CA GLU A 101 -19.61 -35.92 8.30
C GLU A 101 -18.89 -35.24 9.48
N VAL A 102 -19.38 -34.08 9.89
CA VAL A 102 -18.94 -33.34 11.08
C VAL A 102 -20.02 -33.45 12.15
N TYR A 103 -19.66 -33.98 13.32
CA TYR A 103 -20.64 -34.33 14.34
C TYR A 103 -20.44 -33.49 15.60
N PRO A 104 -21.53 -32.99 16.22
CA PRO A 104 -21.42 -32.31 17.51
C PRO A 104 -20.94 -33.29 18.59
N ILE A 105 -20.15 -32.78 19.53
CA ILE A 105 -19.82 -33.43 20.80
C ILE A 105 -20.59 -32.66 21.87
N GLU A 106 -21.34 -33.35 22.72
CA GLU A 106 -22.25 -32.75 23.69
C GLU A 106 -21.52 -31.92 24.77
N GLU A 107 -21.30 -30.63 24.47
CA GLU A 107 -20.89 -29.60 25.44
C GLU A 107 -21.35 -28.23 24.90
N ILE A 108 -22.39 -27.65 25.51
CA ILE A 108 -22.91 -26.30 25.20
C ILE A 108 -22.46 -25.33 26.30
N LYS A 109 -21.93 -24.16 25.92
CA LYS A 109 -21.62 -23.08 26.89
C LYS A 109 -22.33 -21.78 26.46
N GLU A 110 -23.08 -21.19 27.39
CA GLU A 110 -23.72 -19.87 27.27
C GLU A 110 -22.99 -18.82 28.12
N ASN A 111 -22.84 -17.59 27.62
CA ASN A 111 -22.38 -16.43 28.40
C ASN A 111 -23.39 -15.28 28.26
N LYS A 112 -23.79 -14.67 29.38
CA LYS A 112 -24.71 -13.52 29.43
C LYS A 112 -24.15 -12.46 30.38
N ASN A 113 -23.84 -11.23 29.93
CA ASN A 113 -23.43 -10.17 30.88
C ASN A 113 -23.86 -8.74 30.51
N ASN A 114 -24.48 -8.08 31.51
CA ASN A 114 -25.07 -6.74 31.51
C ASN A 114 -24.04 -5.59 31.55
N LYS A 115 -24.41 -4.48 30.91
CA LYS A 115 -23.76 -3.14 30.91
C LYS A 115 -23.09 -2.78 32.25
N ILE A 116 -21.83 -2.30 32.22
CA ILE A 116 -21.29 -1.10 32.91
C ILE A 116 -19.75 -0.95 32.73
N ASN A 117 -19.32 0.30 32.52
CA ASN A 117 -17.97 0.92 32.66
C ASN A 117 -16.99 1.01 31.46
N ASN A 118 -17.16 2.09 30.69
CA ASN A 118 -16.08 2.85 30.04
C ASN A 118 -15.39 3.75 31.08
N VAL A 119 -14.06 3.90 31.02
CA VAL A 119 -13.23 5.10 31.37
C VAL A 119 -11.74 4.74 31.56
N VAL A 120 -11.36 3.48 31.82
CA VAL A 120 -9.96 3.13 32.15
C VAL A 120 -9.16 2.52 30.97
N GLU A 121 -9.81 2.05 29.89
CA GLU A 121 -9.11 1.35 28.80
C GLU A 121 -8.35 2.23 27.80
N ASN A 122 -8.67 3.53 27.69
CA ASN A 122 -8.11 4.36 26.62
C ASN A 122 -6.61 4.67 26.82
N THR A 123 -6.11 4.65 28.05
CA THR A 123 -4.70 5.01 28.34
C THR A 123 -3.73 3.83 28.19
N ALA A 124 -4.22 2.58 28.17
CA ALA A 124 -3.38 1.39 28.05
C ALA A 124 -3.26 0.87 26.60
N LYS A 125 -4.26 1.13 25.75
CA LYS A 125 -4.24 0.75 24.32
C LYS A 125 -3.15 1.48 23.53
N GLU A 126 -2.85 2.74 23.87
CA GLU A 126 -1.79 3.51 23.18
C GLU A 126 -0.37 3.00 23.44
N LYS A 127 -0.13 2.23 24.52
CA LYS A 127 1.22 1.79 24.91
C LYS A 127 1.57 0.35 24.55
N ILE A 128 0.60 -0.47 24.16
CA ILE A 128 0.79 -1.92 23.91
C ILE A 128 0.65 -2.28 22.42
N MET A 129 0.15 -1.38 21.56
CA MET A 129 0.02 -1.59 20.12
C MET A 129 1.30 -1.33 19.28
N SER A 130 2.46 -1.07 19.89
CA SER A 130 3.65 -0.66 19.13
C SER A 130 4.43 -1.79 18.43
N ASN A 131 4.01 -3.06 18.51
CA ASN A 131 4.87 -4.18 18.07
C ASN A 131 4.24 -5.14 17.03
N ASN A 132 3.20 -4.73 16.29
CA ASN A 132 2.87 -5.36 15.01
C ASN A 132 2.99 -4.27 13.93
N ASP A 133 4.13 -4.25 13.22
CA ASP A 133 4.52 -3.32 12.15
C ASP A 133 3.66 -3.46 10.88
N GLU A 134 2.34 -3.47 10.99
CA GLU A 134 1.46 -3.38 9.82
C GLU A 134 1.49 -1.93 9.30
N LEU A 135 2.28 -1.71 8.25
CA LEU A 135 2.61 -0.38 7.74
C LEU A 135 1.38 0.29 7.12
N THR A 136 1.08 1.52 7.56
CA THR A 136 -0.14 2.25 7.19
C THR A 136 0.09 3.12 5.95
N LEU A 137 -0.78 2.97 4.95
CA LEU A 137 -0.70 3.71 3.67
C LEU A 137 -1.38 5.08 3.78
N ASN A 138 -0.96 6.05 2.98
CA ASN A 138 -1.57 7.39 2.95
C ASN A 138 -2.22 7.66 1.58
N LEU A 139 -3.51 8.00 1.59
CA LEU A 139 -4.28 8.43 0.43
C LEU A 139 -4.66 9.90 0.60
N LEU A 140 -4.32 10.76 -0.36
CA LEU A 140 -4.74 12.17 -0.36
C LEU A 140 -5.97 12.36 -1.25
N ILE A 141 -7.04 13.01 -0.74
CA ILE A 141 -8.24 13.33 -1.54
C ILE A 141 -8.39 14.85 -1.67
N LEU A 142 -8.38 15.34 -2.92
CA LEU A 142 -8.38 16.76 -3.28
C LEU A 142 -9.47 17.10 -4.30
N GLY A 143 -9.72 18.39 -4.48
CA GLY A 143 -10.67 18.91 -5.46
C GLY A 143 -11.49 20.08 -4.92
N LYS A 144 -12.23 20.74 -5.81
CA LYS A 144 -13.04 21.92 -5.47
C LYS A 144 -14.10 21.65 -4.42
N THR A 145 -14.59 22.72 -3.80
CA THR A 145 -15.73 22.63 -2.88
C THR A 145 -16.98 22.14 -3.62
N GLY A 146 -17.73 21.23 -3.00
CA GLY A 146 -18.99 20.72 -3.55
C GLY A 146 -18.88 19.61 -4.59
N VAL A 147 -17.67 19.21 -5.04
CA VAL A 147 -17.52 18.18 -6.08
C VAL A 147 -17.92 16.78 -5.63
N GLY A 148 -17.89 16.49 -4.32
CA GLY A 148 -18.27 15.17 -3.76
C GLY A 148 -17.18 14.44 -2.98
N LYS A 149 -16.12 15.12 -2.52
CA LYS A 149 -15.02 14.53 -1.73
C LYS A 149 -15.52 13.82 -0.45
N SER A 150 -16.34 14.48 0.37
CA SER A 150 -16.86 13.91 1.61
C SER A 150 -17.75 12.67 1.37
N SER A 151 -18.56 12.67 0.30
CA SER A 151 -19.34 11.49 -0.09
C SER A 151 -18.45 10.33 -0.51
N LEU A 152 -17.37 10.61 -1.25
CA LEU A 152 -16.37 9.61 -1.63
C LEU A 152 -15.65 9.05 -0.40
N LEU A 153 -15.24 9.91 0.54
CA LEU A 153 -14.63 9.53 1.81
C LEU A 153 -15.54 8.60 2.60
N ASN A 154 -16.80 9.00 2.84
CA ASN A 154 -17.76 8.18 3.59
C ASN A 154 -18.00 6.81 2.93
N ALA A 155 -18.12 6.77 1.60
CA ALA A 155 -18.26 5.51 0.88
C ALA A 155 -17.01 4.63 0.99
N LEU A 156 -15.82 5.24 1.00
CA LEU A 156 -14.56 4.51 1.12
C LEU A 156 -14.35 3.94 2.54
N VAL A 157 -14.71 4.70 3.57
CA VAL A 157 -14.62 4.29 4.99
C VAL A 157 -15.76 3.32 5.36
N GLY A 158 -16.90 3.38 4.66
CA GLY A 158 -18.06 2.53 4.93
C GLY A 158 -18.96 3.00 6.08
N LYS A 159 -18.71 4.20 6.60
CA LYS A 159 -19.54 4.89 7.62
C LYS A 159 -19.48 6.40 7.38
N GLU A 160 -20.44 7.13 7.93
CA GLU A 160 -20.42 8.59 7.90
C GLU A 160 -19.35 9.13 8.87
N VAL A 161 -18.24 9.61 8.33
CA VAL A 161 -17.16 10.29 9.08
C VAL A 161 -17.16 11.81 8.86
N GLU A 162 -17.71 12.26 7.73
CA GLU A 162 -17.90 13.67 7.38
C GLU A 162 -19.38 13.93 7.06
N GLU A 163 -19.91 15.10 7.42
CA GLU A 163 -21.30 15.44 7.09
C GLU A 163 -21.46 15.67 5.57
N THR A 164 -22.24 14.82 4.90
CA THR A 164 -22.59 14.96 3.48
C THR A 164 -23.78 15.91 3.32
N ARG A 165 -23.57 17.23 3.36
CA ARG A 165 -24.64 18.20 3.07
C ARG A 165 -24.56 18.79 1.67
N SER A 166 -25.72 18.88 1.01
CA SER A 166 -25.92 19.50 -0.29
C SER A 166 -25.51 20.98 -0.26
N ALA A 167 -24.60 21.34 -1.18
CA ALA A 167 -24.16 22.66 -1.61
C ALA A 167 -24.66 23.89 -0.79
N SER A 168 -23.81 24.48 0.05
CA SER A 168 -23.73 25.96 0.25
C SER A 168 -22.81 26.45 1.38
N LYS A 169 -22.25 25.58 2.25
CA LYS A 169 -21.21 25.99 3.20
C LYS A 169 -20.10 24.93 3.34
N PRO A 170 -18.81 25.31 3.29
CA PRO A 170 -17.71 24.39 3.60
C PRO A 170 -17.83 23.94 5.04
N VAL A 171 -17.89 22.62 5.26
CA VAL A 171 -17.99 22.02 6.61
C VAL A 171 -16.60 21.65 7.14
N THR A 172 -15.65 21.32 6.25
CA THR A 172 -14.26 21.06 6.62
C THR A 172 -13.56 22.37 7.00
N LYS A 173 -12.93 22.37 8.19
CA LYS A 173 -12.02 23.45 8.59
C LYS A 173 -10.93 23.61 7.53
N ARG A 174 -10.28 24.77 7.42
CA ARG A 174 -9.19 24.95 6.47
C ARG A 174 -8.01 24.06 6.87
N GLY A 175 -7.62 23.11 6.02
CA GLY A 175 -6.56 22.17 6.32
C GLY A 175 -6.71 20.84 5.59
N ILE A 176 -5.97 19.83 6.06
CA ILE A 176 -6.05 18.44 5.62
C ILE A 176 -6.30 17.60 6.87
N PHE A 177 -7.31 16.73 6.81
CA PHE A 177 -7.80 15.96 7.95
C PHE A 177 -7.55 14.47 7.72
N PRO A 178 -6.84 13.80 8.64
CA PRO A 178 -6.60 12.37 8.54
C PRO A 178 -7.81 11.58 9.05
N HIS A 179 -8.19 10.54 8.32
CA HIS A 179 -9.21 9.57 8.68
C HIS A 179 -8.67 8.16 8.51
N GLU A 180 -8.78 7.34 9.55
CA GLU A 180 -8.41 5.93 9.48
C GLU A 180 -9.46 5.13 8.72
N ALA A 181 -8.99 4.26 7.81
CA ALA A 181 -9.81 3.38 7.02
C ALA A 181 -9.10 2.04 6.78
N GLU A 182 -9.85 1.06 6.31
CA GLU A 182 -9.33 -0.19 5.80
C GLU A 182 -9.76 -0.35 4.33
N ILE A 183 -8.80 -0.49 3.42
CA ILE A 183 -9.06 -0.73 1.99
C ILE A 183 -8.45 -2.08 1.64
N ASP A 184 -9.31 -3.06 1.37
CA ASP A 184 -8.91 -4.41 0.97
C ASP A 184 -7.93 -5.08 1.96
N GLY A 185 -8.23 -4.97 3.26
CA GLY A 185 -7.38 -5.50 4.33
C GLY A 185 -6.20 -4.63 4.73
N LYS A 186 -5.98 -3.49 4.06
CA LYS A 186 -4.86 -2.57 4.37
C LYS A 186 -5.32 -1.38 5.21
N LYS A 187 -4.56 -1.07 6.26
CA LYS A 187 -4.71 0.18 7.00
C LYS A 187 -4.31 1.37 6.16
N VAL A 188 -5.20 2.36 6.07
CA VAL A 188 -5.02 3.57 5.30
C VAL A 188 -5.37 4.79 6.15
N ILE A 189 -4.52 5.81 6.12
CA ILE A 189 -4.90 7.17 6.49
C ILE A 189 -5.36 7.90 5.23
N ILE A 190 -6.64 8.22 5.17
CA ILE A 190 -7.21 9.07 4.13
C ILE A 190 -7.12 10.52 4.60
N HIS A 191 -6.41 11.34 3.84
CA HIS A 191 -6.19 12.74 4.07
C HIS A 191 -7.19 13.54 3.23
N ASP A 192 -8.32 13.96 3.83
CA ASP A 192 -9.31 14.80 3.15
C ASP A 192 -8.89 16.26 3.23
N SER A 193 -8.77 16.91 2.08
CA SER A 193 -8.43 18.32 2.03
C SER A 193 -9.66 19.21 2.07
N TRP A 194 -9.47 20.41 2.63
CA TRP A 194 -10.36 21.53 2.39
C TRP A 194 -10.60 21.71 0.88
N GLY A 195 -11.85 21.91 0.48
CA GLY A 195 -12.16 22.14 -0.93
C GLY A 195 -11.71 23.51 -1.41
N LEU A 196 -11.20 23.59 -2.64
CA LEU A 196 -10.89 24.89 -3.24
C LEU A 196 -12.18 25.71 -3.39
N GLU A 197 -12.15 26.93 -2.85
CA GLU A 197 -13.17 27.96 -2.97
C GLU A 197 -12.70 29.11 -3.87
N VAL A 198 -13.64 29.84 -4.45
CA VAL A 198 -13.35 30.99 -5.33
C VAL A 198 -12.52 32.04 -4.58
N GLY A 199 -11.37 32.42 -5.14
CA GLY A 199 -10.49 33.45 -4.57
C GLY A 199 -9.66 32.96 -3.38
N LYS A 200 -9.48 31.65 -3.22
CA LYS A 200 -8.67 31.01 -2.16
C LYS A 200 -7.52 30.17 -2.70
N ASP A 201 -7.21 30.31 -3.97
CA ASP A 201 -6.22 29.54 -4.73
C ASP A 201 -4.85 29.51 -4.03
N GLU A 202 -4.31 30.68 -3.64
CA GLU A 202 -3.00 30.77 -2.98
C GLU A 202 -2.95 30.09 -1.61
N GLU A 203 -4.00 30.26 -0.80
CA GLU A 203 -4.09 29.65 0.54
C GLU A 203 -4.22 28.13 0.42
N TRP A 204 -5.06 27.67 -0.51
CA TRP A 204 -5.26 26.27 -0.82
C TRP A 204 -3.97 25.62 -1.32
N GLU A 205 -3.29 26.23 -2.29
CA GLU A 205 -2.00 25.75 -2.81
C GLU A 205 -0.93 25.69 -1.72
N LYS A 206 -0.90 26.66 -0.79
CA LYS A 206 0.03 26.65 0.34
C LYS A 206 -0.22 25.47 1.28
N ILE A 207 -1.48 25.15 1.57
CA ILE A 207 -1.85 23.98 2.39
C ILE A 207 -1.35 22.69 1.72
N ILE A 208 -1.63 22.53 0.42
CA ILE A 208 -1.18 21.34 -0.33
C ILE A 208 0.35 21.26 -0.40
N ASN A 209 1.03 22.38 -0.65
CA ASN A 209 2.50 22.45 -0.66
C ASN A 209 3.12 22.03 0.67
N ASN A 210 2.54 22.45 1.80
CA ASN A 210 3.04 22.07 3.11
C ASN A 210 2.87 20.56 3.35
N ALA A 211 1.71 20.01 2.98
CA ALA A 211 1.46 18.57 3.08
C ALA A 211 2.41 17.75 2.20
N LEU A 212 2.68 18.23 0.97
CA LEU A 212 3.67 17.64 0.07
C LEU A 212 5.09 17.66 0.64
N LYS A 213 5.45 18.68 1.44
CA LYS A 213 6.74 18.72 2.14
C LYS A 213 6.79 17.76 3.33
N GLU A 214 5.69 17.59 4.05
CA GLU A 214 5.61 16.69 5.21
C GLU A 214 5.58 15.22 4.81
N LYS A 215 5.11 14.92 3.59
CA LYS A 215 4.96 13.57 3.02
C LYS A 215 5.66 13.44 1.66
N GLY A 216 6.75 14.18 1.51
CA GLY A 216 7.51 14.37 0.29
C GLY A 216 8.53 13.28 0.02
N ILE A 217 9.22 13.41 -1.11
CA ILE A 217 10.22 12.44 -1.59
C ILE A 217 11.41 12.30 -0.65
N ASP A 218 11.71 13.32 0.16
CA ASP A 218 12.81 13.35 1.12
C ASP A 218 12.49 12.59 2.43
N LYS A 219 11.22 12.20 2.64
CA LYS A 219 10.75 11.46 3.81
C LYS A 219 10.93 9.97 3.65
N ASP A 220 10.80 9.23 4.75
CA ASP A 220 10.70 7.78 4.73
C ASP A 220 9.52 7.35 3.86
N ILE A 221 9.70 6.28 3.07
CA ILE A 221 8.68 5.84 2.10
C ILE A 221 7.34 5.52 2.77
N LYS A 222 7.35 5.13 4.04
CA LYS A 222 6.13 4.88 4.84
C LYS A 222 5.30 6.14 5.09
N ASP A 223 5.92 7.31 5.06
CA ASP A 223 5.28 8.59 5.39
C ASP A 223 4.67 9.27 4.16
N TRP A 224 5.05 8.82 2.96
CA TRP A 224 4.62 9.40 1.68
C TRP A 224 3.11 9.37 1.49
N PHE A 225 2.61 10.28 0.66
CA PHE A 225 1.35 10.03 -0.04
C PHE A 225 1.57 8.94 -1.08
N HIS A 226 0.95 7.79 -0.87
CA HIS A 226 1.10 6.61 -1.71
C HIS A 226 0.14 6.66 -2.91
N SER A 227 -0.95 7.42 -2.77
CA SER A 227 -1.90 7.69 -3.84
C SER A 227 -2.50 9.09 -3.66
N VAL A 228 -2.79 9.76 -4.76
CA VAL A 228 -3.45 11.06 -4.79
C VAL A 228 -4.70 10.95 -5.64
N THR A 229 -5.84 11.27 -5.07
CA THR A 229 -7.11 11.37 -5.79
C THR A 229 -7.49 12.82 -5.98
N TYR A 230 -7.71 13.23 -7.22
CA TYR A 230 -8.27 14.53 -7.56
C TYR A 230 -9.72 14.39 -8.05
N CYS A 231 -10.67 14.91 -7.28
CA CYS A 231 -12.09 14.80 -7.55
C CYS A 231 -12.57 15.92 -8.49
N ILE A 232 -13.21 15.53 -9.59
CA ILE A 232 -13.85 16.43 -10.56
C ILE A 232 -15.32 16.03 -10.67
N GLN A 233 -16.25 16.99 -10.59
CA GLN A 233 -17.66 16.70 -10.76
C GLN A 233 -18.00 16.46 -12.24
N ALA A 234 -18.66 15.35 -12.54
CA ALA A 234 -19.03 14.92 -13.89
C ALA A 234 -19.94 15.92 -14.63
N GLY A 235 -20.88 16.55 -13.91
CA GLY A 235 -21.85 17.50 -14.47
C GLY A 235 -21.29 18.86 -14.91
N GLY A 236 -19.99 19.13 -14.73
CA GLY A 236 -19.35 20.41 -15.11
C GLY A 236 -19.08 20.60 -16.61
N ASP A 237 -19.31 19.56 -17.44
CA ASP A 237 -19.08 19.49 -18.89
C ASP A 237 -17.63 19.79 -19.39
N ARG A 238 -16.73 20.34 -18.56
CA ARG A 238 -15.31 20.60 -18.88
C ARG A 238 -14.39 20.53 -17.65
N ILE A 239 -13.12 20.25 -17.89
CA ILE A 239 -12.04 20.41 -16.91
C ILE A 239 -11.56 21.87 -16.94
N GLU A 240 -11.28 22.47 -15.79
CA GLU A 240 -10.77 23.84 -15.74
C GLU A 240 -9.24 23.88 -15.68
N ASP A 241 -8.65 25.00 -16.12
CA ASP A 241 -7.19 25.19 -16.14
C ASP A 241 -6.54 25.00 -14.76
N PHE A 242 -7.24 25.39 -13.69
CA PHE A 242 -6.78 25.16 -12.32
C PHE A 242 -6.70 23.65 -11.99
N ASP A 243 -7.69 22.87 -12.42
CA ASP A 243 -7.69 21.42 -12.20
C ASP A 243 -6.50 20.78 -12.92
N LEU A 244 -6.25 21.18 -14.17
CA LEU A 244 -5.09 20.75 -14.94
C LEU A 244 -3.77 21.16 -14.29
N LYS A 245 -3.67 22.39 -13.79
CA LYS A 245 -2.46 22.90 -13.11
C LYS A 245 -2.12 22.04 -11.89
N ILE A 246 -3.11 21.74 -11.04
CA ILE A 246 -2.88 20.93 -9.84
C ILE A 246 -2.54 19.49 -10.20
N ILE A 247 -3.27 18.86 -11.13
CA ILE A 247 -2.98 17.49 -11.57
C ILE A 247 -1.56 17.39 -12.11
N LYS A 248 -1.16 18.29 -13.02
CA LYS A 248 0.19 18.30 -13.62
C LYS A 248 1.28 18.44 -12.57
N LYS A 249 1.10 19.31 -11.58
CA LYS A 249 2.04 19.45 -10.46
C LYS A 249 2.29 18.13 -9.72
N PHE A 250 1.24 17.36 -9.44
CA PHE A 250 1.41 16.05 -8.80
C PHE A 250 2.13 15.05 -9.71
N LEU A 251 1.85 15.07 -11.02
CA LEU A 251 2.54 14.22 -12.01
C LEU A 251 4.02 14.57 -12.17
N ASP A 252 4.34 15.87 -12.16
CA ASP A 252 5.72 16.37 -12.22
C ASP A 252 6.53 15.88 -11.00
N ASP A 253 5.89 15.87 -9.84
CA ASP A 253 6.43 15.28 -8.58
C ASP A 253 6.35 13.74 -8.55
N LYS A 254 6.03 13.09 -9.67
CA LYS A 254 5.90 11.63 -9.84
C LYS A 254 4.91 10.96 -8.88
N TYR A 255 3.87 11.67 -8.44
CA TYR A 255 2.74 11.04 -7.78
C TYR A 255 1.85 10.33 -8.80
N ASN A 256 1.32 9.17 -8.40
CA ASN A 256 0.27 8.49 -9.13
C ASN A 256 -1.07 9.15 -8.81
N VAL A 257 -1.60 9.90 -9.78
CA VAL A 257 -2.87 10.64 -9.65
C VAL A 257 -4.02 9.82 -10.22
N ILE A 258 -5.06 9.63 -9.41
CA ILE A 258 -6.35 9.09 -9.80
C ILE A 258 -7.30 10.27 -9.95
N VAL A 259 -7.90 10.47 -11.13
CA VAL A 259 -9.02 11.41 -11.24
C VAL A 259 -10.31 10.67 -10.95
N ALA A 260 -10.98 11.04 -9.87
CA ALA A 260 -12.31 10.55 -9.53
C ALA A 260 -13.35 11.48 -10.15
N LEU A 261 -14.04 11.01 -11.19
CA LEU A 261 -15.14 11.72 -11.82
C LEU A 261 -16.41 11.51 -10.98
N THR A 262 -16.62 12.36 -9.99
CA THR A 262 -17.67 12.25 -8.98
C THR A 262 -19.03 12.70 -9.50
N LYS A 263 -20.11 12.18 -8.90
CA LYS A 263 -21.50 12.42 -9.34
C LYS A 263 -21.73 12.02 -10.80
N ALA A 264 -21.10 10.92 -11.21
CA ALA A 264 -21.17 10.41 -12.58
C ALA A 264 -22.61 10.07 -13.02
N ASP A 265 -23.53 9.84 -12.08
CA ASP A 265 -24.96 9.68 -12.33
C ASP A 265 -25.59 10.90 -13.02
N GLN A 266 -24.98 12.09 -12.97
CA GLN A 266 -25.51 13.32 -13.58
C GLN A 266 -25.36 13.40 -15.10
N ILE A 267 -24.52 12.56 -15.69
CA ILE A 267 -24.25 12.55 -17.14
C ILE A 267 -24.58 11.19 -17.74
N ASN A 268 -24.75 11.13 -19.05
CA ASN A 268 -24.94 9.87 -19.79
C ASN A 268 -23.59 9.30 -20.25
N GLU A 269 -23.59 8.03 -20.68
CA GLU A 269 -22.36 7.33 -21.09
C GLU A 269 -21.60 8.03 -22.23
N GLU A 270 -22.28 8.68 -23.17
CA GLU A 270 -21.64 9.35 -24.30
C GLU A 270 -20.85 10.58 -23.84
N LYS A 271 -21.48 11.44 -23.03
CA LYS A 271 -20.82 12.60 -22.42
C LYS A 271 -19.69 12.17 -21.50
N GLU A 272 -19.90 11.12 -20.72
CA GLU A 272 -18.90 10.56 -19.82
C GLU A 272 -17.64 10.11 -20.57
N LYS A 273 -17.80 9.27 -21.61
CA LYS A 273 -16.67 8.81 -22.45
C LYS A 273 -15.91 9.98 -23.06
N LYS A 274 -16.62 11.00 -23.57
CA LYS A 274 -16.00 12.21 -24.11
C LYS A 274 -15.22 12.99 -23.05
N PHE A 275 -15.79 13.14 -21.86
CA PHE A 275 -15.15 13.89 -20.78
C PHE A 275 -13.92 13.16 -20.24
N ILE A 276 -14.01 11.85 -20.03
CA ILE A 276 -12.86 11.00 -19.66
C ILE A 276 -11.73 11.17 -20.68
N ASN A 277 -12.02 11.06 -21.99
CA ASN A 277 -11.01 11.22 -23.03
C ASN A 277 -10.36 12.61 -23.02
N THR A 278 -11.14 13.65 -22.73
CA THR A 278 -10.65 15.03 -22.61
C THR A 278 -9.69 15.16 -21.42
N ILE A 279 -10.09 14.66 -20.24
CA ILE A 279 -9.25 14.67 -19.03
C ILE A 279 -7.94 13.92 -19.29
N LYS A 280 -8.01 12.69 -19.85
CA LYS A 280 -6.81 11.89 -20.12
C LYS A 280 -5.83 12.62 -21.05
N LYS A 281 -6.35 13.21 -22.12
CA LYS A 281 -5.55 13.97 -23.09
C LYS A 281 -4.93 15.23 -22.50
N ASP A 282 -5.72 16.07 -21.83
CA ASP A 282 -5.29 17.40 -21.42
C ASP A 282 -4.42 17.38 -20.16
N ALA A 283 -4.69 16.43 -19.25
CA ALA A 283 -3.94 16.24 -18.02
C ALA A 283 -2.76 15.28 -18.18
N GLY A 284 -2.74 14.43 -19.21
CA GLY A 284 -1.69 13.41 -19.41
C GLY A 284 -1.78 12.27 -18.39
N ILE A 285 -2.99 11.83 -18.05
CA ILE A 285 -3.23 10.75 -17.09
C ILE A 285 -4.01 9.59 -17.73
N ASP A 286 -3.78 8.38 -17.26
CA ASP A 286 -4.52 7.20 -17.74
C ASP A 286 -5.67 6.78 -16.81
N THR A 287 -5.55 7.12 -15.51
CA THR A 287 -6.44 6.62 -14.47
C THR A 287 -7.54 7.65 -14.16
N VAL A 288 -8.67 7.52 -14.85
CA VAL A 288 -9.90 8.27 -14.59
C VAL A 288 -10.98 7.26 -14.22
N VAL A 289 -11.60 7.42 -13.05
CA VAL A 289 -12.63 6.51 -12.52
C VAL A 289 -13.90 7.29 -12.27
N SER A 290 -14.99 6.89 -12.91
CA SER A 290 -16.32 7.45 -12.65
C SER A 290 -16.93 6.86 -11.39
N ILE A 291 -17.48 7.72 -10.54
CA ILE A 291 -18.04 7.31 -9.27
C ILE A 291 -19.30 8.12 -8.91
N SER A 292 -20.32 7.40 -8.45
CA SER A 292 -21.46 7.99 -7.75
C SER A 292 -21.59 7.34 -6.38
N ALA A 293 -20.99 7.99 -5.37
CA ALA A 293 -20.93 7.47 -4.01
C ALA A 293 -22.26 7.64 -3.24
N ASN A 294 -22.97 8.74 -3.50
CA ASN A 294 -24.25 9.05 -2.87
C ASN A 294 -25.16 9.79 -3.88
N PRO A 295 -25.69 9.09 -4.91
CA PRO A 295 -26.57 9.69 -5.91
C PRO A 295 -27.83 10.27 -5.26
N GLU A 296 -28.20 11.48 -5.67
CA GLU A 296 -29.44 12.13 -5.24
C GLU A 296 -30.60 11.74 -6.17
N ARG A 297 -31.81 11.63 -5.62
CA ARG A 297 -33.01 11.38 -6.41
C ARG A 297 -33.28 12.54 -7.37
N LYS A 298 -33.41 12.26 -8.66
CA LYS A 298 -33.73 13.29 -9.65
C LYS A 298 -35.23 13.58 -9.70
N ARG A 299 -35.57 14.79 -10.16
CA ARG A 299 -36.96 15.21 -10.36
C ARG A 299 -37.63 14.32 -11.40
N GLY A 300 -38.65 13.57 -10.97
CA GLY A 300 -39.42 12.66 -11.84
C GLY A 300 -39.09 11.19 -11.65
N GLU A 301 -38.03 10.85 -10.92
CA GLU A 301 -37.72 9.46 -10.57
C GLU A 301 -38.44 9.07 -9.28
N THR A 302 -38.78 7.78 -9.12
CA THR A 302 -39.40 7.25 -7.90
C THR A 302 -38.39 7.05 -6.79
N GLU A 303 -37.15 6.71 -7.14
CA GLU A 303 -36.04 6.40 -6.23
C GLU A 303 -34.74 6.99 -6.78
N ALA A 304 -33.71 7.14 -5.94
CA ALA A 304 -32.39 7.54 -6.39
C ALA A 304 -31.69 6.40 -7.14
N PRO A 305 -30.78 6.69 -8.10
CA PRO A 305 -29.91 5.68 -8.70
C PRO A 305 -29.13 4.89 -7.64
N LYS A 306 -28.71 3.67 -7.97
CA LYS A 306 -27.81 2.91 -7.08
C LYS A 306 -26.39 3.51 -7.13
N PRO A 307 -25.68 3.57 -6.00
CA PRO A 307 -24.26 3.92 -5.99
C PRO A 307 -23.43 2.98 -6.87
N PHE A 308 -22.39 3.49 -7.54
CA PHE A 308 -21.49 2.71 -8.41
C PHE A 308 -20.08 3.32 -8.47
N GLY A 309 -19.10 2.55 -8.96
CA GLY A 309 -17.71 3.02 -9.20
C GLY A 309 -16.74 2.83 -8.02
N LEU A 310 -17.24 2.47 -6.82
CA LEU A 310 -16.40 2.28 -5.64
C LEU A 310 -15.42 1.08 -5.77
N PRO A 311 -15.83 -0.09 -6.29
CA PRO A 311 -14.89 -1.21 -6.52
C PRO A 311 -13.75 -0.83 -7.48
N GLU A 312 -14.08 -0.16 -8.59
CA GLU A 312 -13.12 0.31 -9.60
C GLU A 312 -12.16 1.34 -9.00
N TYR A 313 -12.67 2.24 -8.15
CA TYR A 313 -11.86 3.23 -7.45
C TYR A 313 -10.90 2.58 -6.44
N LYS A 314 -11.35 1.58 -5.67
CA LYS A 314 -10.48 0.81 -4.78
C LYS A 314 -9.37 0.07 -5.56
N ALA A 315 -9.71 -0.53 -6.70
CA ALA A 315 -8.71 -1.16 -7.57
C ALA A 315 -7.68 -0.14 -8.11
N ALA A 316 -8.12 1.05 -8.51
CA ALA A 316 -7.23 2.13 -8.93
C ALA A 316 -6.27 2.58 -7.82
N ILE A 317 -6.73 2.63 -6.57
CA ILE A 317 -5.89 2.91 -5.39
C ILE A 317 -4.80 1.86 -5.24
N LEU A 318 -5.14 0.57 -5.31
CA LEU A 318 -4.16 -0.53 -5.21
C LEU A 318 -3.11 -0.47 -6.33
N ILE A 319 -3.54 -0.20 -7.56
CA ILE A 319 -2.63 -0.03 -8.71
C ILE A 319 -1.72 1.19 -8.49
N SER A 320 -2.28 2.31 -8.03
CA SER A 320 -1.53 3.52 -7.70
C SER A 320 -0.46 3.23 -6.65
N TRP A 321 -0.78 2.44 -5.62
CA TRP A 321 0.19 2.05 -4.60
C TRP A 321 1.30 1.19 -5.17
N LYS A 322 1.03 0.24 -6.08
CA LYS A 322 2.12 -0.52 -6.71
C LYS A 322 3.04 0.39 -7.54
N LYS A 323 2.46 1.29 -8.33
CA LYS A 323 3.21 2.19 -9.23
C LYS A 323 4.06 3.21 -8.48
N ILE A 324 3.59 3.74 -7.35
CA ILE A 324 4.29 4.82 -6.64
C ILE A 324 5.72 4.44 -6.24
N PHE A 325 5.95 3.17 -5.93
CA PHE A 325 7.27 2.67 -5.55
C PHE A 325 8.21 2.57 -6.75
N ILE A 326 7.71 2.14 -7.91
CA ILE A 326 8.48 2.13 -9.16
C ILE A 326 8.84 3.56 -9.58
N ASP A 327 7.90 4.49 -9.43
CA ASP A 327 8.05 5.86 -9.93
C ASP A 327 8.89 6.75 -9.01
N ARG A 328 8.83 6.54 -7.69
CA ARG A 328 9.44 7.44 -6.70
C ARG A 328 10.65 6.89 -5.95
N ILE A 329 10.79 5.56 -5.75
CA ILE A 329 11.98 5.03 -5.06
C ILE A 329 13.28 5.44 -5.77
N PRO A 330 13.40 5.43 -7.12
CA PRO A 330 14.63 5.90 -7.79
C PRO A 330 15.02 7.32 -7.37
N ILE A 331 14.05 8.24 -7.37
CA ILE A 331 14.26 9.65 -7.03
C ILE A 331 14.59 9.80 -5.55
N HIS A 332 13.91 9.05 -4.68
CA HIS A 332 14.19 9.04 -3.25
C HIS A 332 15.63 8.61 -2.94
N ILE A 333 16.11 7.55 -3.60
CA ILE A 333 17.48 7.07 -3.46
C ILE A 333 18.46 8.16 -3.90
N ILE A 334 18.21 8.81 -5.05
CA ILE A 334 19.05 9.91 -5.54
C ILE A 334 19.11 11.06 -4.52
N GLU A 335 17.97 11.48 -3.96
CA GLU A 335 17.93 12.54 -2.95
C GLU A 335 18.71 12.16 -1.68
N LYS A 336 18.59 10.91 -1.21
CA LYS A 336 19.38 10.42 -0.07
C LYS A 336 20.87 10.31 -0.36
N LEU A 337 21.24 9.94 -1.58
CA LEU A 337 22.65 9.93 -2.01
C LEU A 337 23.24 11.34 -2.04
N LYS A 338 22.48 12.35 -2.49
CA LYS A 338 22.93 13.75 -2.44
C LYS A 338 23.21 14.19 -1.00
N GLU A 339 22.32 13.87 -0.06
CA GLU A 339 22.51 14.14 1.37
C GLU A 339 23.77 13.43 1.91
N ASP A 340 23.97 12.15 1.57
CA ASP A 340 25.14 11.37 1.98
C ASP A 340 26.45 11.93 1.42
N ILE A 341 26.47 12.35 0.16
CA ILE A 341 27.65 12.95 -0.48
C ILE A 341 28.00 14.28 0.20
N GLU A 342 27.01 15.14 0.48
CA GLU A 342 27.24 16.40 1.20
C GLU A 342 27.77 16.17 2.62
N ASN A 343 27.30 15.11 3.29
CA ASN A 343 27.86 14.69 4.58
C ASN A 343 29.29 14.14 4.44
N ALA A 344 29.57 13.39 3.38
CA ALA A 344 30.89 12.83 3.09
C ALA A 344 31.94 13.91 2.85
N LYS A 345 31.59 15.05 2.22
CA LYS A 345 32.50 16.21 2.08
C LYS A 345 33.09 16.65 3.41
N LYS A 346 32.29 16.65 4.48
CA LYS A 346 32.76 17.08 5.81
C LYS A 346 33.81 16.10 6.38
N ASN A 347 33.71 14.83 6.02
CA ASN A 347 34.54 13.75 6.54
C ASN A 347 35.68 13.31 5.59
N ALA A 348 35.76 13.90 4.40
CA ALA A 348 36.77 13.55 3.41
C ALA A 348 38.21 13.79 3.92
N PRO A 349 39.18 12.95 3.48
CA PRO A 349 40.60 13.11 3.83
C PRO A 349 41.13 14.50 3.46
N ARG A 350 41.85 15.14 4.40
CA ARG A 350 42.41 16.50 4.21
C ARG A 350 43.89 16.64 4.51
N LYS A 351 44.52 15.61 5.07
CA LYS A 351 45.91 15.64 5.51
C LYS A 351 46.70 14.60 4.73
N GLY A 352 47.77 15.02 4.07
CA GLY A 352 48.69 14.16 3.34
C GLY A 352 49.87 14.97 2.81
N ASN A 353 51.07 14.40 2.88
CA ASN A 353 52.30 15.07 2.40
C ASN A 353 52.46 14.98 0.88
N ASP A 354 51.81 13.99 0.26
CA ASP A 354 51.78 13.77 -1.18
C ASP A 354 50.37 14.11 -1.69
N LEU A 355 50.27 15.19 -2.47
CA LEU A 355 49.00 15.68 -3.02
C LEU A 355 48.40 14.72 -4.05
N GLU A 356 49.21 13.99 -4.80
CA GLU A 356 48.70 13.02 -5.78
C GLU A 356 48.11 11.80 -5.06
N LYS A 357 48.81 11.32 -4.02
CA LYS A 357 48.30 10.24 -3.18
C LYS A 357 47.02 10.64 -2.44
N LEU A 358 47.01 11.83 -1.83
CA LEU A 358 45.84 12.35 -1.11
C LEU A 358 44.63 12.52 -2.04
N ALA A 359 44.84 12.94 -3.29
CA ALA A 359 43.76 13.05 -4.26
C ALA A 359 43.13 11.69 -4.61
N LYS A 360 43.95 10.64 -4.78
CA LYS A 360 43.46 9.26 -4.97
C LYS A 360 42.69 8.76 -3.75
N GLU A 361 43.19 9.03 -2.54
CA GLU A 361 42.51 8.68 -1.28
C GLU A 361 41.14 9.35 -1.16
N ILE A 362 41.02 10.64 -1.53
CA ILE A 362 39.73 11.36 -1.55
C ILE A 362 38.77 10.75 -2.56
N GLN A 363 39.26 10.38 -3.75
CA GLN A 363 38.46 9.75 -4.79
C GLN A 363 37.92 8.38 -4.36
N GLU A 364 38.81 7.50 -3.87
CA GLU A 364 38.44 6.18 -3.35
C GLU A 364 37.44 6.30 -2.19
N TYR A 365 37.62 7.29 -1.31
CA TYR A 365 36.70 7.59 -0.23
C TYR A 365 35.28 7.86 -0.76
N PHE A 366 35.11 8.76 -1.73
CA PHE A 366 33.79 9.07 -2.27
C PHE A 366 33.19 7.89 -3.06
N ILE A 367 33.99 7.12 -3.80
CA ILE A 367 33.52 5.90 -4.49
C ILE A 367 32.93 4.92 -3.49
N ASN A 368 33.64 4.65 -2.40
CA ASN A 368 33.20 3.73 -1.37
C ASN A 368 31.91 4.23 -0.70
N VAL A 369 31.81 5.52 -0.40
CA VAL A 369 30.58 6.12 0.13
C VAL A 369 29.41 5.87 -0.83
N VAL A 370 29.54 6.22 -2.11
CA VAL A 370 28.44 6.02 -3.07
C VAL A 370 28.06 4.55 -3.17
N LYS A 371 29.05 3.66 -3.27
CA LYS A 371 28.82 2.21 -3.35
C LYS A 371 28.03 1.68 -2.15
N GLU A 372 28.50 1.97 -0.94
CA GLU A 372 27.87 1.51 0.30
C GLU A 372 26.47 2.08 0.47
N LYS A 373 26.28 3.37 0.16
CA LYS A 373 25.01 4.07 0.35
C LYS A 373 23.95 3.68 -0.66
N VAL A 374 24.30 3.51 -1.95
CA VAL A 374 23.37 2.99 -2.96
C VAL A 374 22.82 1.63 -2.52
N GLN A 375 23.71 0.73 -2.08
CA GLN A 375 23.33 -0.60 -1.60
C GLN A 375 22.43 -0.55 -0.37
N SER A 376 22.79 0.26 0.63
CA SER A 376 21.99 0.44 1.85
C SER A 376 20.59 0.98 1.55
N HIS A 377 20.50 2.06 0.75
CA HIS A 377 19.22 2.69 0.43
C HIS A 377 18.32 1.77 -0.38
N LEU A 378 18.88 1.05 -1.36
CA LEU A 378 18.11 0.07 -2.11
C LEU A 378 17.55 -1.01 -1.17
N LYS A 379 18.40 -1.62 -0.35
CA LYS A 379 17.98 -2.67 0.59
C LYS A 379 16.87 -2.18 1.53
N ASP A 380 17.09 -1.06 2.22
CA ASP A 380 16.17 -0.54 3.22
C ASP A 380 14.79 -0.20 2.61
N ASN A 381 14.78 0.38 1.41
CA ASN A 381 13.55 0.73 0.71
C ASN A 381 12.80 -0.50 0.17
N PHE A 382 13.52 -1.51 -0.29
CA PHE A 382 12.91 -2.78 -0.73
C PHE A 382 12.29 -3.57 0.42
N GLU A 383 12.97 -3.65 1.56
CA GLU A 383 12.43 -4.31 2.75
C GLU A 383 11.14 -3.62 3.23
N LYS A 384 11.12 -2.29 3.22
CA LYS A 384 9.92 -1.51 3.55
C LYS A 384 8.81 -1.71 2.51
N TYR A 385 9.13 -1.65 1.23
CA TYR A 385 8.18 -1.93 0.15
C TYR A 385 7.52 -3.30 0.31
N TYR A 386 8.31 -4.34 0.59
CA TYR A 386 7.80 -5.69 0.77
C TYR A 386 6.84 -5.75 1.96
N LYS A 387 7.23 -5.18 3.11
CA LYS A 387 6.35 -5.07 4.30
C LYS A 387 5.04 -4.34 4.02
N ILE A 388 5.05 -3.34 3.13
CA ILE A 388 3.85 -2.59 2.73
C ILE A 388 2.95 -3.46 1.83
N THR A 389 3.55 -4.19 0.90
CA THR A 389 2.83 -4.81 -0.23
C THR A 389 2.52 -6.29 -0.06
N GLU A 390 3.05 -6.96 0.96
CA GLU A 390 2.89 -8.40 1.21
C GLU A 390 1.44 -8.89 1.08
N ASP A 391 0.48 -8.23 1.73
CA ASP A 391 -0.94 -8.64 1.59
C ASP A 391 -1.62 -8.25 0.27
N ILE A 392 -1.14 -7.23 -0.46
CA ILE A 392 -1.74 -6.80 -1.76
C ILE A 392 -1.59 -7.91 -2.80
N PHE A 393 -0.44 -8.58 -2.80
CA PHE A 393 -0.17 -9.70 -3.70
C PHE A 393 -1.04 -10.93 -3.39
N ALA A 394 -1.38 -11.15 -2.11
CA ALA A 394 -2.27 -12.22 -1.68
C ALA A 394 -3.76 -11.96 -1.99
N THR A 395 -4.19 -10.69 -2.10
CA THR A 395 -5.60 -10.29 -2.34
C THR A 395 -5.98 -10.17 -3.82
N SER A 396 -5.01 -10.10 -4.73
CA SER A 396 -5.27 -9.93 -6.18
C SER A 396 -5.89 -11.14 -6.94
N LYS A 397 -6.27 -12.22 -6.25
CA LYS A 397 -6.98 -13.37 -6.86
C LYS A 397 -8.44 -13.02 -7.16
N ASN A 398 -8.70 -12.27 -8.24
CA ASN A 398 -9.98 -12.22 -9.00
C ASN A 398 -9.92 -11.29 -10.24
N ILE A 399 -8.82 -11.28 -11.00
CA ILE A 399 -8.81 -10.63 -12.32
C ILE A 399 -8.63 -11.73 -13.38
N ASP A 400 -9.60 -11.84 -14.28
CA ASP A 400 -9.55 -12.72 -15.45
C ASP A 400 -8.57 -12.15 -16.49
N ILE A 401 -7.50 -12.92 -16.76
CA ILE A 401 -6.36 -12.49 -17.59
C ILE A 401 -6.18 -13.37 -18.84
N SER A 402 -7.26 -13.99 -19.31
CA SER A 402 -7.30 -14.89 -20.46
C SER A 402 -6.82 -14.29 -21.81
N ASN A 403 -6.27 -13.07 -21.84
CA ASN A 403 -5.70 -12.42 -23.03
C ASN A 403 -4.25 -11.92 -22.90
N VAL A 404 -3.49 -12.28 -21.85
CA VAL A 404 -2.07 -11.86 -21.74
C VAL A 404 -1.15 -13.00 -22.20
N ASN A 405 -0.74 -12.92 -23.46
CA ASN A 405 0.26 -13.80 -24.07
C ASN A 405 1.55 -13.01 -24.27
N LEU A 406 2.58 -13.21 -23.43
CA LEU A 406 3.92 -12.60 -23.61
C LEU A 406 5.02 -13.56 -23.11
N TYR A 407 5.20 -14.68 -23.81
CA TYR A 407 6.51 -15.34 -23.87
C TYR A 407 7.39 -14.58 -24.87
N GLY A 408 8.36 -13.82 -24.36
CA GLY A 408 9.59 -13.50 -25.08
C GLY A 408 10.71 -14.31 -24.45
N SER A 409 11.08 -15.41 -25.10
CA SER A 409 12.19 -16.29 -24.72
C SER A 409 13.51 -15.52 -24.62
N ILE A 410 14.23 -15.66 -23.51
CA ILE A 410 15.70 -15.50 -23.47
C ILE A 410 16.26 -16.61 -22.57
N ASP A 411 17.00 -17.50 -23.20
CA ASP A 411 17.88 -18.52 -22.62
C ASP A 411 19.25 -17.86 -22.40
N ASP A 412 19.94 -18.19 -21.31
CA ASP A 412 21.38 -17.98 -21.11
C ASP A 412 21.78 -18.77 -19.86
N ASN A 413 21.86 -20.09 -20.02
CA ASN A 413 22.75 -20.91 -19.22
C ASN A 413 24.19 -20.43 -19.42
N ASP A 414 24.98 -20.53 -18.36
CA ASP A 414 26.41 -20.24 -18.26
C ASP A 414 26.79 -18.78 -17.96
N TYR A 415 27.69 -18.64 -16.97
CA TYR A 415 28.37 -17.42 -16.50
C TYR A 415 27.68 -16.65 -15.36
N ILE A 416 27.66 -17.19 -14.15
CA ILE A 416 28.79 -17.26 -13.20
C ILE A 416 28.27 -17.89 -11.90
N LEU A 417 28.84 -19.04 -11.58
CA LEU A 417 28.47 -19.98 -10.55
C LEU A 417 28.83 -19.53 -9.12
N SER A 418 28.18 -20.24 -8.18
CA SER A 418 28.71 -20.69 -6.87
C SER A 418 28.57 -19.78 -5.63
N VAL A 419 27.35 -19.36 -5.28
CA VAL A 419 27.04 -19.00 -3.89
C VAL A 419 25.72 -19.63 -3.46
N PHE A 420 25.85 -20.91 -3.10
CA PHE A 420 25.02 -21.73 -2.22
C PHE A 420 23.76 -22.45 -2.73
N ASP A 421 23.74 -23.67 -2.20
CA ASP A 421 22.89 -24.82 -2.39
C ASP A 421 21.88 -24.86 -1.23
N PHE A 422 20.72 -25.48 -1.48
CA PHE A 422 19.61 -25.84 -0.59
C PHE A 422 18.40 -24.91 -0.34
N ASP A 423 17.24 -25.58 -0.44
CA ASP A 423 15.84 -25.24 -0.14
C ASP A 423 15.57 -24.64 1.25
N SER A 424 14.73 -23.59 1.27
CA SER A 424 13.42 -23.50 1.97
C SER A 424 13.03 -22.04 2.29
N ASP A 425 11.75 -21.73 2.09
CA ASP A 425 10.97 -20.59 2.60
C ASP A 425 11.33 -19.14 2.19
N ILE A 426 10.28 -18.30 2.20
CA ILE A 426 10.15 -16.94 1.63
C ILE A 426 11.33 -15.99 1.94
N GLU A 427 11.99 -16.14 3.08
CA GLU A 427 13.18 -15.35 3.47
C GLU A 427 14.36 -15.52 2.50
N THR A 428 14.56 -16.73 1.97
CA THR A 428 15.63 -17.06 1.03
C THR A 428 15.39 -16.45 -0.35
N THR A 429 14.12 -16.20 -0.71
CA THR A 429 13.75 -15.50 -1.95
C THR A 429 14.01 -14.00 -1.83
N ILE A 430 13.63 -13.40 -0.70
CA ILE A 430 13.91 -12.00 -0.39
C ILE A 430 15.43 -11.76 -0.37
N ALA A 431 16.21 -12.65 0.25
CA ALA A 431 17.67 -12.56 0.27
C ALA A 431 18.31 -12.60 -1.14
N ASN A 432 17.78 -13.43 -2.04
CA ASN A 432 18.25 -13.51 -3.43
C ASN A 432 17.87 -12.28 -4.28
N ILE A 433 16.67 -11.73 -4.06
CA ILE A 433 16.26 -10.47 -4.71
C ILE A 433 17.09 -9.31 -4.17
N ILE A 434 17.32 -9.26 -2.86
CA ILE A 434 18.23 -8.32 -2.20
C ILE A 434 19.64 -8.48 -2.80
N ALA A 435 20.14 -9.70 -3.01
CA ALA A 435 21.43 -9.94 -3.65
C ALA A 435 21.49 -9.42 -5.09
N MET A 436 20.45 -9.64 -5.91
CA MET A 436 20.34 -9.07 -7.26
C MET A 436 20.34 -7.54 -7.24
N VAL A 437 19.58 -6.94 -6.32
CA VAL A 437 19.51 -5.49 -6.09
C VAL A 437 20.86 -4.94 -5.61
N ILE A 438 21.62 -5.69 -4.80
CA ILE A 438 22.95 -5.33 -4.27
C ILE A 438 24.08 -5.47 -5.32
N LEU A 439 23.93 -6.36 -6.31
CA LEU A 439 24.88 -6.57 -7.40
C LEU A 439 24.68 -5.57 -8.56
N SER A 440 23.44 -5.10 -8.77
CA SER A 440 23.08 -4.07 -9.74
C SER A 440 23.81 -2.71 -9.65
N PRO A 441 24.24 -2.20 -8.47
CA PRO A 441 24.99 -0.96 -8.34
C PRO A 441 26.38 -1.04 -8.98
N LEU A 442 26.91 -2.24 -9.25
CA LEU A 442 28.25 -2.39 -9.82
C LEU A 442 28.37 -1.79 -11.23
N THR A 443 27.31 -1.81 -12.05
CA THR A 443 27.29 -1.17 -13.38
C THR A 443 27.22 0.36 -13.27
N ILE A 444 26.36 0.86 -12.38
CA ILE A 444 26.25 2.28 -12.02
C ILE A 444 27.61 2.83 -11.52
N ILE A 445 28.28 2.06 -10.65
CA ILE A 445 29.58 2.39 -10.09
C ILE A 445 30.67 2.41 -11.17
N SER A 446 30.62 1.51 -12.16
CA SER A 446 31.58 1.51 -13.27
C SER A 446 31.56 2.84 -14.03
N GLY A 447 30.38 3.40 -14.32
CA GLY A 447 30.26 4.70 -14.99
C GLY A 447 30.74 5.89 -14.14
N LEU A 448 30.64 5.78 -12.81
CA LEU A 448 31.19 6.77 -11.88
C LEU A 448 32.73 6.68 -11.78
N ILE A 449 33.29 5.46 -11.84
CA ILE A 449 34.73 5.22 -11.82
C ILE A 449 35.42 5.87 -13.02
N ASP A 450 34.87 5.72 -14.23
CA ASP A 450 35.43 6.32 -15.46
C ASP A 450 35.49 7.86 -15.38
N LEU A 451 34.48 8.48 -14.78
CA LEU A 451 34.42 9.92 -14.54
C LEU A 451 35.49 10.36 -13.54
N ILE A 452 35.68 9.60 -12.47
CA ILE A 452 36.67 9.91 -11.42
C ILE A 452 38.10 9.77 -11.96
N GLN A 453 38.35 8.83 -12.87
CA GLN A 453 39.63 8.70 -13.58
C GLN A 453 39.93 9.94 -14.46
N LEU A 454 38.92 10.54 -15.10
CA LEU A 454 39.06 11.81 -15.82
C LEU A 454 39.44 12.99 -14.89
N ILE A 455 38.95 12.98 -13.65
CA ILE A 455 39.23 14.03 -12.64
C ILE A 455 40.70 14.04 -12.20
N VAL A 456 41.39 12.88 -12.18
CA VAL A 456 42.82 12.75 -11.83
C VAL A 456 43.70 13.72 -12.63
N PHE A 457 43.33 14.02 -13.88
CA PHE A 457 44.09 14.91 -14.75
C PHE A 457 44.03 16.40 -14.31
N ASN A 458 42.95 16.81 -13.64
CA ASN A 458 42.71 18.22 -13.28
C ASN A 458 43.31 18.63 -11.93
N VAL A 459 43.59 17.68 -11.04
CA VAL A 459 44.14 17.94 -9.69
C VAL A 459 45.51 18.61 -9.70
N ARG A 460 46.32 18.35 -10.75
CA ARG A 460 47.65 18.94 -10.90
C ARG A 460 47.65 20.48 -10.94
N LYS A 461 46.48 21.13 -11.01
CA LYS A 461 46.32 22.60 -11.06
C LYS A 461 45.68 23.27 -9.82
N SER A 462 45.04 22.55 -8.87
CA SER A 462 44.28 23.19 -7.78
C SER A 462 45.09 23.30 -6.48
N ALA A 463 45.33 24.51 -6.00
CA ALA A 463 46.14 24.79 -4.81
C ALA A 463 45.39 24.67 -3.47
N LYS A 464 44.17 24.13 -3.40
CA LYS A 464 43.45 23.89 -2.13
C LYS A 464 42.65 22.58 -2.14
N ILE A 465 42.94 21.71 -1.18
CA ILE A 465 42.29 20.39 -1.02
C ILE A 465 40.77 20.50 -0.85
N ASP A 466 40.27 21.54 -0.17
CA ASP A 466 38.83 21.76 -0.01
C ASP A 466 38.13 22.12 -1.34
N GLU A 467 38.82 22.86 -2.24
CA GLU A 467 38.30 23.13 -3.58
C GLU A 467 38.19 21.83 -4.39
N PHE A 468 39.17 20.92 -4.23
CA PHE A 468 39.14 19.60 -4.86
C PHE A 468 38.02 18.70 -4.32
N ILE A 469 37.84 18.63 -2.99
CA ILE A 469 36.73 17.86 -2.37
C ILE A 469 35.37 18.38 -2.86
N ASN A 470 35.20 19.70 -2.91
CA ASN A 470 33.97 20.31 -3.42
C ASN A 470 33.74 19.95 -4.89
N TYR A 471 34.79 20.02 -5.73
CA TYR A 471 34.70 19.65 -7.14
C TYR A 471 34.30 18.17 -7.32
N VAL A 472 34.97 17.23 -6.65
CA VAL A 472 34.66 15.79 -6.73
C VAL A 472 33.21 15.54 -6.32
N SER A 473 32.79 16.10 -5.18
CA SER A 473 31.43 15.96 -4.70
C SER A 473 30.40 16.52 -5.69
N SER A 474 30.62 17.71 -6.24
CA SER A 474 29.71 18.31 -7.22
C SER A 474 29.59 17.47 -8.49
N GLN A 475 30.69 16.90 -8.99
CA GLN A 475 30.68 16.02 -10.16
C GLN A 475 29.91 14.72 -9.91
N ILE A 476 30.04 14.13 -8.72
CA ILE A 476 29.25 12.96 -8.35
C ILE A 476 27.77 13.32 -8.26
N ILE A 477 27.42 14.44 -7.61
CA ILE A 477 26.03 14.92 -7.49
C ILE A 477 25.42 15.16 -8.88
N GLU A 478 26.14 15.81 -9.79
CA GLU A 478 25.73 16.02 -11.18
C GLU A 478 25.44 14.68 -11.85
N LYS A 479 26.33 13.71 -11.70
CA LYS A 479 26.22 12.39 -12.34
C LYS A 479 25.03 11.57 -11.84
N ILE A 480 24.81 11.51 -10.52
CA ILE A 480 23.67 10.78 -9.94
C ILE A 480 22.33 11.50 -10.22
N SER A 481 22.36 12.77 -10.61
CA SER A 481 21.17 13.54 -10.98
C SER A 481 20.80 13.42 -12.46
N GLU A 482 21.62 12.73 -13.26
CA GLU A 482 21.29 12.47 -14.67
C GLU A 482 20.10 11.50 -14.78
N GLU A 483 19.21 11.74 -15.74
CA GLU A 483 18.09 10.86 -16.07
C GLU A 483 18.55 9.41 -16.33
N LYS A 484 19.73 9.24 -16.96
CA LYS A 484 20.33 7.92 -17.20
C LYS A 484 20.58 7.14 -15.90
N PHE A 485 21.00 7.82 -14.83
CA PHE A 485 21.22 7.18 -13.53
C PHE A 485 19.89 6.78 -12.90
N GLU A 486 18.90 7.67 -12.94
CA GLU A 486 17.54 7.38 -12.47
C GLU A 486 16.95 6.16 -13.20
N ASP A 487 17.06 6.12 -14.53
CA ASP A 487 16.58 5.02 -15.37
C ASP A 487 17.25 3.69 -15.04
N GLU A 488 18.56 3.70 -14.74
CA GLU A 488 19.28 2.49 -14.35
C GLU A 488 18.81 1.96 -12.99
N VAL A 489 18.64 2.86 -12.00
CA VAL A 489 18.04 2.50 -10.70
C VAL A 489 16.62 1.97 -10.88
N ARG A 490 15.80 2.64 -11.69
CA ARG A 490 14.41 2.25 -11.99
C ARG A 490 14.34 0.88 -12.66
N LYS A 491 15.20 0.61 -13.66
CA LYS A 491 15.28 -0.68 -14.34
C LYS A 491 15.61 -1.81 -13.37
N ASN A 492 16.58 -1.58 -12.48
CA ASN A 492 16.95 -2.55 -11.45
C ASN A 492 15.78 -2.82 -10.49
N ILE A 493 15.04 -1.78 -10.12
CA ILE A 493 13.86 -1.94 -9.28
C ILE A 493 12.78 -2.77 -9.98
N ILE A 494 12.45 -2.45 -11.23
CA ILE A 494 11.46 -3.18 -12.02
C ILE A 494 11.85 -4.65 -12.17
N ASN A 495 13.12 -4.94 -12.46
CA ASN A 495 13.60 -6.32 -12.58
C ASN A 495 13.42 -7.10 -11.27
N ALA A 496 13.77 -6.50 -10.13
CA ALA A 496 13.58 -7.11 -8.82
C ALA A 496 12.09 -7.39 -8.52
N LEU A 497 11.21 -6.44 -8.81
CA LEU A 497 9.75 -6.60 -8.64
C LEU A 497 9.17 -7.68 -9.56
N ASN A 498 9.60 -7.75 -10.82
CA ASN A 498 9.14 -8.77 -11.76
C ASN A 498 9.53 -10.18 -11.31
N GLU A 499 10.72 -10.36 -10.72
CA GLU A 499 11.14 -11.65 -10.18
C GLU A 499 10.33 -12.07 -8.94
N ILE A 500 9.92 -11.10 -8.10
CA ILE A 500 8.96 -11.33 -7.02
C ILE A 500 7.63 -11.83 -7.59
N ASP A 501 7.07 -11.11 -8.56
CA ASP A 501 5.77 -11.42 -9.16
C ASP A 501 5.78 -12.81 -9.82
N LYS A 502 6.83 -13.15 -10.59
CA LYS A 502 6.97 -14.48 -11.23
C LYS A 502 6.99 -15.63 -10.22
N LYS A 503 7.63 -15.45 -9.06
CA LYS A 503 7.72 -16.50 -8.03
C LYS A 503 6.42 -16.66 -7.26
N ILE A 504 5.71 -15.57 -6.97
CA ILE A 504 4.36 -15.62 -6.39
C ILE A 504 3.41 -16.38 -7.31
N ILE A 505 3.52 -16.21 -8.63
CA ILE A 505 2.72 -16.94 -9.62
C ILE A 505 3.04 -18.45 -9.63
N LYS A 506 4.31 -18.84 -9.47
CA LYS A 506 4.71 -20.26 -9.42
C LYS A 506 4.32 -21.00 -8.13
N LEU A 507 4.10 -20.27 -7.04
CA LEU A 507 3.68 -20.80 -5.73
C LEU A 507 2.17 -20.92 -5.57
N ASN A 508 1.39 -20.44 -6.54
CA ASN A 508 -0.07 -20.46 -6.59
C ASN A 508 -0.57 -21.34 -7.74
#